data_AF-A0A2W4JFW4-F1
#
_entry.id   AF-A0A2W4JFW4-F1
#
_cell.length_a   1.000
_cell.length_b   1.000
_cell.length_c   1.000
_cell.angle_alpha   90.00
_cell.angle_beta   90.00
_cell.angle_gamma   90.00
#
_symmetry.space_group_name_H-M   'P 1'
#
loop_
_entity.id
_entity.type
_entity.pdbx_description
1 polymer ?
#
loop_
_entity_poly.entity_id
_entity_poly.type
_entity_poly.pdbx_seq_one_letter_code
_entity_poly.pdbx_strand_id
1 'polypeptide(L)'
;MFSENYQPRTALESAKKALDPNLTDHELAQLAFSEEAMVRAAVAERPNTPLTTLLRLAADVAPAVRAGVARNQRVDIPIELREDLAKDKSLEVVFALISNPAVPGSLIGKLARSRNRDIAMAARKRLQESGGAGARILSTFGIATS
;
A
#
# COMPACT_ATOMS: atom_id res chain seq x y z
N MET A 1 5.26 32.81 17.37
CA MET A 1 6.16 32.62 16.22
C MET A 1 5.39 31.86 15.16
N PHE A 2 4.74 32.59 14.26
CA PHE A 2 4.13 32.00 13.07
C PHE A 2 5.26 31.81 12.06
N SER A 3 5.51 30.56 11.66
CA SER A 3 6.55 30.23 10.68
C SER A 3 6.19 30.89 9.35
N GLU A 4 6.95 31.91 8.94
CA GLU A 4 6.77 32.68 7.69
C GLU A 4 7.09 31.88 6.41
N ASN A 5 7.20 30.55 6.49
CA ASN A 5 7.55 29.68 5.37
C ASN A 5 6.39 28.82 4.83
N TYR A 6 5.14 29.05 5.26
CA TYR A 6 3.99 28.44 4.59
C TYR A 6 3.69 29.18 3.28
N GLN A 7 4.48 28.93 2.25
CA GLN A 7 4.25 29.44 0.90
C GLN A 7 3.38 28.42 0.14
N PRO A 8 2.13 28.74 -0.23
CA PRO A 8 1.25 27.83 -0.99
C PRO A 8 1.86 27.32 -2.31
N ARG A 9 2.87 28.03 -2.83
CA ARG A 9 3.65 27.63 -3.99
C ARG A 9 4.47 26.35 -3.76
N THR A 10 5.08 26.14 -2.60
CA THR A 10 5.93 24.94 -2.36
C THR A 10 5.10 23.68 -2.18
N ALA A 11 3.95 23.78 -1.53
CA ALA A 11 2.94 22.74 -1.40
C ALA A 11 2.47 22.21 -2.76
N LEU A 12 1.95 23.12 -3.60
CA LEU A 12 1.43 22.78 -4.91
C LEU A 12 2.52 22.21 -5.83
N GLU A 13 3.73 22.77 -5.81
CA GLU A 13 4.84 22.25 -6.60
C GLU A 13 5.32 20.88 -6.10
N SER A 14 5.34 20.64 -4.80
CA SER A 14 5.67 19.32 -4.24
C SER A 14 4.62 18.26 -4.61
N ALA A 15 3.34 18.63 -4.59
CA ALA A 15 2.24 17.78 -5.03
C ALA A 15 2.31 17.47 -6.53
N LYS A 16 2.57 18.48 -7.37
CA LYS A 16 2.79 18.29 -8.81
C LYS A 16 3.98 17.37 -9.08
N LYS A 17 5.09 17.58 -8.36
CA LYS A 17 6.29 16.76 -8.50
C LYS A 17 6.01 15.32 -8.09
N ALA A 18 5.27 15.09 -7.00
CA ALA A 18 4.89 13.74 -6.56
C ALA A 18 4.05 12.96 -7.59
N LEU A 19 3.34 13.67 -8.47
CA LEU A 19 2.58 13.08 -9.58
C LEU A 19 3.45 12.73 -10.80
N ASP A 20 4.70 13.20 -10.88
CA ASP A 20 5.59 12.90 -12.00
C ASP A 20 6.01 11.42 -11.98
N PRO A 21 5.71 10.61 -13.01
CA PRO A 21 6.07 9.20 -13.04
C PRO A 21 7.59 8.93 -13.08
N ASN A 22 8.41 9.92 -13.46
CA ASN A 22 9.84 9.74 -13.73
C ASN A 22 10.78 10.24 -12.63
N LEU A 23 10.28 10.41 -11.41
CA LEU A 23 11.11 10.84 -10.29
C LEU A 23 12.24 9.86 -9.98
N THR A 24 13.41 10.42 -9.71
CA THR A 24 14.57 9.68 -9.22
C THR A 24 14.40 9.27 -7.75
N ASP A 25 15.15 8.25 -7.32
CA ASP A 25 15.18 7.79 -5.93
C ASP A 25 15.47 8.91 -4.93
N HIS A 26 16.40 9.80 -5.29
CA HIS A 26 16.77 10.95 -4.47
C HIS A 26 15.60 11.94 -4.32
N GLU A 27 14.87 12.21 -5.40
CA GLU A 27 13.72 13.12 -5.36
C GLU A 27 12.54 12.52 -4.57
N LEU A 28 12.30 11.21 -4.71
CA LEU A 28 11.32 10.51 -3.88
C LEU A 28 11.70 10.56 -2.40
N ALA A 29 12.98 10.37 -2.07
CA ALA A 29 13.47 10.48 -0.71
C ALA A 29 13.24 11.89 -0.14
N GLN A 30 13.49 12.95 -0.92
CA GLN A 30 13.22 14.34 -0.53
C GLN A 30 11.73 14.60 -0.31
N LEU A 31 10.85 14.21 -1.24
CA LEU A 31 9.40 14.42 -1.12
C LEU A 31 8.80 13.65 0.07
N ALA A 32 9.38 12.52 0.46
CA ALA A 32 8.99 11.80 1.65
C ALA A 32 9.27 12.57 2.97
N PHE A 33 10.02 13.68 2.94
CA PHE A 33 10.15 14.63 4.07
C PHE A 33 9.19 15.83 3.98
N SER A 34 8.32 15.91 2.97
CA SER A 34 7.34 17.00 2.86
C SER A 34 6.51 17.11 4.13
N GLU A 35 6.18 18.32 4.57
CA GLU A 35 5.26 18.54 5.70
C GLU A 35 3.84 18.04 5.38
N GLU A 36 3.50 17.95 4.10
CA GLU A 36 2.19 17.51 3.64
C GLU A 36 2.06 15.99 3.61
N ALA A 37 1.14 15.47 4.43
CA ALA A 37 0.87 14.04 4.49
C ALA A 37 0.43 13.46 3.14
N MET A 38 -0.29 14.23 2.32
CA MET A 38 -0.73 13.77 0.99
C MET A 38 0.43 13.56 0.03
N VAL A 39 1.44 14.44 0.05
CA VAL A 39 2.67 14.29 -0.74
C VAL A 39 3.44 13.05 -0.28
N ARG A 40 3.59 12.87 1.03
CA ARG A 40 4.26 11.69 1.59
C ARG A 40 3.51 10.39 1.27
N ALA A 41 2.17 10.40 1.27
CA ALA A 41 1.34 9.26 0.89
C ALA A 41 1.47 8.92 -0.60
N ALA A 42 1.50 9.92 -1.47
CA ALA A 42 1.74 9.73 -2.89
C ALA A 42 3.11 9.10 -3.15
N VAL A 43 4.16 9.54 -2.44
CA VAL A 43 5.47 8.88 -2.50
C VAL A 43 5.39 7.44 -2.00
N ALA A 44 4.72 7.20 -0.86
CA ALA A 44 4.62 5.88 -0.26
C ALA A 44 3.93 4.85 -1.16
N GLU A 45 2.98 5.26 -2.01
CA GLU A 45 2.19 4.35 -2.86
C GLU A 45 2.95 3.89 -4.13
N ARG A 46 4.02 4.59 -4.51
CA ARG A 46 4.71 4.32 -5.78
C ARG A 46 5.59 3.07 -5.73
N PRO A 47 5.50 2.18 -6.75
CA PRO A 47 6.24 0.92 -6.75
C PRO A 47 7.75 1.10 -6.88
N ASN A 48 8.22 2.24 -7.41
CA ASN A 48 9.65 2.56 -7.51
C ASN A 48 10.22 3.23 -6.26
N THR A 49 9.42 3.50 -5.23
CA THR A 49 9.92 4.13 -4.01
C THR A 49 10.99 3.26 -3.34
N PRO A 50 12.15 3.84 -2.98
CA PRO A 50 13.21 3.10 -2.32
C PRO A 50 12.73 2.44 -1.02
N LEU A 51 13.19 1.22 -0.75
CA LEU A 51 12.77 0.47 0.43
C LEU A 51 13.10 1.21 1.74
N THR A 52 14.27 1.86 1.81
CA THR A 52 14.67 2.68 2.96
C THR A 52 13.69 3.82 3.23
N THR A 53 13.16 4.45 2.17
CA THR A 53 12.12 5.47 2.26
C THR A 53 10.80 4.87 2.74
N LEU A 54 10.40 3.70 2.22
CA LEU A 54 9.17 3.02 2.65
C LEU A 54 9.21 2.60 4.14
N LEU A 55 10.35 2.10 4.62
CA LEU A 55 10.52 1.74 6.03
C LEU A 55 10.28 2.93 6.96
N ARG A 56 10.74 4.13 6.56
CA ARG A 56 10.46 5.36 7.29
C ARG A 56 8.97 5.74 7.23
N LEU A 57 8.38 5.72 6.03
CA LEU A 57 6.99 6.12 5.82
C LEU A 57 5.99 5.14 6.47
N ALA A 58 6.39 3.88 6.69
CA ALA A 58 5.59 2.92 7.44
C ALA A 58 5.42 3.29 8.92
N ALA A 59 6.31 4.12 9.46
CA ALA A 59 6.22 4.67 10.81
C ALA A 59 5.65 6.11 10.84
N ASP A 60 5.15 6.64 9.72
CA ASP A 60 4.63 8.00 9.65
C ASP A 60 3.44 8.19 10.60
N VAL A 61 3.32 9.38 11.17
CA VAL A 61 2.22 9.74 12.08
C VAL A 61 0.87 9.71 11.37
N ALA A 62 0.83 10.06 10.09
CA ALA A 62 -0.39 10.14 9.30
C ALA A 62 -0.82 8.75 8.79
N PRO A 63 -2.03 8.27 9.12
CA PRO A 63 -2.52 6.98 8.63
C PRO A 63 -2.58 6.88 7.10
N ALA A 64 -2.89 7.98 6.40
CA ALA A 64 -2.92 8.03 4.94
C ALA A 64 -1.56 7.68 4.31
N VAL A 65 -0.45 8.09 4.95
CA VAL A 65 0.91 7.79 4.49
C VAL A 65 1.21 6.31 4.67
N ARG A 66 0.89 5.74 5.85
CA ARG A 66 1.04 4.31 6.11
C ARG A 66 0.15 3.46 5.20
N ALA A 67 -1.04 3.96 4.87
CA ALA A 67 -1.94 3.33 3.90
C ALA A 67 -1.33 3.36 2.48
N GLY A 68 -0.65 4.45 2.11
CA GLY A 68 0.16 4.50 0.88
C GLY A 68 1.21 3.38 0.84
N VAL A 69 1.95 3.16 1.93
CA VAL A 69 2.91 2.03 2.02
C VAL A 69 2.18 0.69 1.86
N ALA A 70 1.02 0.53 2.50
CA ALA A 70 0.22 -0.69 2.39
C ALA A 70 -0.34 -0.94 0.98
N ARG A 71 -0.60 0.10 0.18
CA ARG A 71 -1.00 0.00 -1.23
C ARG A 71 0.16 -0.26 -2.18
N ASN A 72 1.39 0.00 -1.75
CA ASN A 72 2.57 -0.10 -2.58
C ASN A 72 2.77 -1.53 -3.15
N GLN A 73 2.94 -1.64 -4.45
CA GLN A 73 3.06 -2.91 -5.18
C GLN A 73 4.51 -3.32 -5.47
N ARG A 74 5.49 -2.67 -4.83
CA ARG A 74 6.90 -3.03 -4.92
C ARG A 74 7.11 -4.50 -4.53
N VAL A 75 7.83 -5.23 -5.39
CA VAL A 75 7.96 -6.70 -5.33
C VAL A 75 8.77 -7.16 -4.12
N ASP A 76 9.81 -6.42 -3.75
CA ASP A 76 10.79 -6.75 -2.71
C ASP A 76 10.48 -6.10 -1.35
N ILE A 77 9.24 -5.67 -1.09
CA ILE A 77 8.83 -5.29 0.27
C ILE A 77 8.94 -6.53 1.17
N PRO A 78 9.65 -6.47 2.32
CA PRO A 78 9.74 -7.58 3.26
C PRO A 78 8.38 -7.98 3.83
N ILE A 79 8.22 -9.27 4.15
CA ILE A 79 6.96 -9.76 4.72
C ILE A 79 6.72 -9.18 6.12
N GLU A 80 7.78 -8.96 6.88
CA GLU A 80 7.76 -8.40 8.24
C GLU A 80 7.14 -7.00 8.23
N LEU A 81 7.49 -6.15 7.25
CA LEU A 81 6.89 -4.83 7.11
C LEU A 81 5.38 -4.92 6.86
N ARG A 82 4.93 -5.88 6.04
CA ARG A 82 3.50 -6.11 5.79
C ARG A 82 2.80 -6.66 7.02
N GLU A 83 3.45 -7.52 7.80
CA GLU A 83 2.93 -8.03 9.06
C GLU A 83 2.79 -6.94 10.13
N ASP A 84 3.67 -5.95 10.14
CA ASP A 84 3.57 -4.78 11.01
C ASP A 84 2.41 -3.87 10.59
N LEU A 85 2.24 -3.60 9.30
CA LEU A 85 1.08 -2.87 8.77
C LEU A 85 -0.25 -3.60 9.01
N ALA A 86 -0.23 -4.93 9.05
CA ALA A 86 -1.42 -5.73 9.38
C ALA A 86 -1.89 -5.55 10.85
N LYS A 87 -1.01 -5.04 11.72
CA LYS A 87 -1.28 -4.72 13.13
C LYS A 87 -1.54 -3.23 13.35
N ASP A 88 -1.62 -2.43 12.29
CA ASP A 88 -1.83 -0.98 12.40
C ASP A 88 -3.14 -0.67 13.15
N LYS A 89 -3.11 0.42 13.90
CA LYS A 89 -4.27 0.89 14.66
C LYS A 89 -5.37 1.47 13.75
N SER A 90 -4.98 1.94 12.56
CA SER A 90 -5.90 2.48 11.56
C SER A 90 -6.44 1.36 10.67
N LEU A 91 -7.76 1.20 10.65
CA LEU A 91 -8.43 0.27 9.74
C LEU A 91 -8.17 0.62 8.26
N GLU A 92 -7.95 1.89 7.93
CA GLU A 92 -7.62 2.32 6.56
C GLU A 92 -6.35 1.63 6.06
N VAL A 93 -5.32 1.54 6.91
CA VAL A 93 -4.04 0.90 6.57
C VAL A 93 -4.23 -0.59 6.38
N VAL A 94 -4.99 -1.24 7.27
CA VAL A 94 -5.24 -2.68 7.19
C VAL A 94 -6.09 -3.03 5.96
N PHE A 95 -7.11 -2.24 5.63
CA PHE A 95 -7.90 -2.45 4.43
C PHE A 95 -7.10 -2.16 3.15
N ALA A 96 -6.22 -1.16 3.14
CA ALA A 96 -5.29 -0.94 2.04
C ALA A 96 -4.39 -2.16 1.81
N LEU A 97 -3.85 -2.74 2.89
CA LEU A 97 -3.05 -3.96 2.83
C LEU A 97 -3.87 -5.14 2.31
N ILE A 98 -5.11 -5.30 2.79
CA ILE A 98 -6.02 -6.34 2.31
C ILE A 98 -6.30 -6.15 0.82
N SER A 99 -6.46 -4.94 0.30
CA SER A 99 -6.77 -4.73 -1.11
C SER A 99 -5.56 -4.86 -2.05
N ASN A 100 -4.33 -4.82 -1.53
CA ASN A 100 -3.11 -4.79 -2.35
C ASN A 100 -2.74 -6.18 -2.92
N PRO A 101 -2.81 -6.44 -4.24
CA PRO A 101 -2.56 -7.76 -4.84
C PRO A 101 -1.15 -8.31 -4.60
N ALA A 102 -0.16 -7.45 -4.33
CA ALA A 102 1.21 -7.86 -4.01
C ALA A 102 1.33 -8.50 -2.61
N VAL A 103 0.31 -8.38 -1.75
CA VAL A 103 0.32 -8.98 -0.41
C VAL A 103 0.00 -10.48 -0.50
N PRO A 104 0.85 -11.37 0.05
CA PRO A 104 0.66 -12.80 -0.02
C PRO A 104 -0.65 -13.26 0.62
N GLY A 105 -1.33 -14.23 -0.02
CA GLY A 105 -2.56 -14.82 0.48
C GLY A 105 -2.41 -15.46 1.88
N SER A 106 -1.21 -15.91 2.25
CA SER A 106 -0.91 -16.43 3.59
C SER A 106 -1.14 -15.38 4.70
N LEU A 107 -0.72 -14.12 4.48
CA LEU A 107 -0.96 -13.02 5.40
C LEU A 107 -2.45 -12.64 5.44
N ILE A 108 -3.11 -12.59 4.28
CA ILE A 108 -4.56 -12.34 4.21
C ILE A 108 -5.34 -13.46 4.94
N GLY A 109 -4.88 -14.71 4.86
CA GLY A 109 -5.43 -15.84 5.61
C GLY A 109 -5.25 -15.73 7.12
N LYS A 110 -4.24 -15.01 7.61
CA LYS A 110 -4.13 -14.62 9.03
C LYS A 110 -5.20 -13.57 9.37
N LEU A 111 -5.35 -12.53 8.56
CA LEU A 111 -6.34 -11.46 8.76
C LEU A 111 -7.80 -11.97 8.69
N ALA A 112 -8.09 -12.98 7.88
CA ALA A 112 -9.40 -13.65 7.80
C ALA A 112 -9.86 -14.31 9.12
N ARG A 113 -8.94 -14.50 10.06
CA ARG A 113 -9.16 -15.04 11.41
C ARG A 113 -9.07 -13.96 12.50
N SER A 114 -8.97 -12.68 12.12
CA SER A 114 -8.96 -11.57 13.06
C SER A 114 -10.26 -11.51 13.88
N ARG A 115 -10.17 -11.02 15.13
CA ARG A 115 -11.34 -10.77 15.97
C ARG A 115 -12.19 -9.60 15.45
N ASN A 116 -11.58 -8.68 14.71
CA ASN A 116 -12.30 -7.60 14.06
C ASN A 116 -13.06 -8.18 12.85
N ARG A 117 -14.40 -8.14 12.93
CA ARG A 117 -15.29 -8.73 11.94
C ARG A 117 -15.14 -8.11 10.56
N ASP A 118 -14.90 -6.80 10.47
CA ASP A 118 -14.77 -6.09 9.19
C ASP A 118 -13.47 -6.49 8.48
N ILE A 119 -12.36 -6.55 9.23
CA ILE A 119 -11.07 -7.04 8.74
C ILE A 119 -11.20 -8.49 8.27
N ALA A 120 -11.80 -9.35 9.09
CA ALA A 120 -11.96 -10.77 8.76
C ALA A 120 -12.82 -10.98 7.52
N MET A 121 -13.91 -10.22 7.38
CA MET A 121 -14.81 -10.29 6.23
C MET A 121 -14.11 -9.82 4.95
N ALA A 122 -13.43 -8.67 4.98
CA ALA A 122 -12.71 -8.13 3.84
C ALA A 122 -11.61 -9.09 3.36
N ALA A 123 -10.83 -9.67 4.30
CA ALA A 123 -9.79 -10.64 3.99
C ALA A 123 -10.35 -11.93 3.37
N ARG A 124 -11.48 -12.45 3.88
CA ARG A 124 -12.17 -13.62 3.31
C ARG A 124 -12.67 -13.35 1.90
N LYS A 125 -13.29 -12.18 1.68
CA LYS A 125 -13.79 -11.75 0.37
C LYS A 125 -12.66 -11.74 -0.65
N ARG A 126 -11.51 -11.12 -0.32
CA ARG A 126 -10.34 -11.14 -1.19
C ARG A 126 -9.85 -12.54 -1.54
N LEU A 127 -9.76 -13.43 -0.55
CA LEU A 127 -9.28 -14.80 -0.79
C LEU A 127 -10.19 -15.56 -1.75
N GLN A 128 -11.51 -15.34 -1.67
CA GLN A 128 -12.49 -15.91 -2.59
C GLN A 128 -12.31 -15.35 -4.01
N GLU A 129 -12.13 -14.04 -4.15
CA GLU A 129 -11.90 -13.38 -5.45
C GLU A 129 -10.58 -13.84 -6.10
N SER A 130 -9.53 -14.04 -5.30
CA SER A 130 -8.22 -14.52 -5.76
C SER A 130 -8.24 -16.00 -6.14
N GLY A 131 -9.02 -16.83 -5.44
CA GLY A 131 -9.19 -18.26 -5.75
C GLY A 131 -10.11 -18.54 -6.93
N GLY A 132 -11.06 -17.65 -7.22
CA GLY A 132 -12.00 -17.78 -8.33
C GLY A 132 -11.38 -17.62 -9.73
N ALA A 133 -10.23 -16.94 -9.84
CA ALA A 133 -9.51 -16.79 -11.10
C ALA A 133 -8.85 -18.10 -11.57
N GLY A 134 -8.34 -18.93 -10.65
CA GLY A 134 -7.73 -20.22 -10.96
C GLY A 134 -8.74 -21.33 -11.29
N ALA A 135 -9.94 -21.27 -10.71
CA ALA A 135 -10.98 -22.28 -10.92
C ALA A 135 -11.64 -22.23 -12.31
N ARG A 136 -11.60 -21.08 -13.02
CA ARG A 136 -12.19 -20.95 -14.37
C ARG A 136 -11.30 -21.48 -15.50
N ILE A 137 -10.02 -21.74 -15.26
CA ILE A 137 -9.07 -22.16 -16.30
C ILE A 137 -9.04 -23.70 -16.45
N LEU A 138 -9.51 -24.44 -15.43
CA LEU A 138 -9.50 -25.91 -15.43
C LEU A 138 -10.77 -26.54 -16.05
N SER A 139 -11.78 -25.76 -16.44
CA SER A 139 -13.02 -26.27 -17.04
C SER A 139 -13.09 -26.20 -18.57
N THR A 140 -12.08 -25.64 -19.27
CA THR A 140 -12.12 -25.43 -20.73
C THR A 140 -11.30 -26.42 -21.56
N PHE A 141 -10.58 -27.37 -20.97
CA PHE A 141 -9.78 -28.37 -21.71
C PHE A 141 -10.29 -29.81 -21.63
N GLY A 142 -11.55 -30.00 -21.24
CA GLY A 142 -12.09 -31.31 -20.89
C GLY A 142 -13.17 -31.88 -21.80
N ILE A 143 -13.19 -31.65 -23.13
CA ILE A 143 -14.05 -32.46 -24.02
C ILE A 143 -13.48 -32.52 -25.45
N ALA A 144 -12.87 -33.66 -25.81
CA ALA A 144 -12.85 -34.22 -27.17
C ALA A 144 -12.23 -35.63 -27.13
N THR A 145 -13.06 -36.62 -26.79
CA THR A 145 -12.80 -38.02 -27.15
C THR A 145 -14.06 -38.55 -27.84
N SER A 146 -13.99 -38.69 -29.16
CA SER A 146 -14.54 -39.78 -30.02
C SER A 146 -14.56 -39.30 -31.47
#